data_AF-A0AAJ0ET21-F1
#
_entry.id   AF-A0AAJ0ET21-F1
#
_cell.length_a   1.000
_cell.length_b   1.000
_cell.length_c   1.000
_cell.angle_alpha   90.00
_cell.angle_beta   90.00
_cell.angle_gamma   90.00
#
_symmetry.space_group_name_H-M   'P 1'
#
loop_
_entity.id
_entity.type
_entity.pdbx_description
1 polymer ?
#
loop_
_entity_poly.entity_id
_entity_poly.type
_entity_poly.pdbx_seq_one_letter_code
_entity_poly.pdbx_strand_id
1 'polypeptide(L)'
;MPDHSAQLNPLSCKRCKHRKVRCSRGMPTCERCKTHETECIYPQRVKRKVTRTLTDRLSTTDDALSTILERLQRVEKHCTTLPNGNQDPESRDGPPASVAADPPAVAPPPRQRTSSSNSAPSNISSPAPSSVAGGQATSPWTSFATPSAIPELDVAAILKDAVDQVQRLRLQTVSASVITQNVKIPPELAKQWIKNYFTHMHTDMFLSLVNPKLIEMIPDLLGLPHVHLDPAILVVYYGVLYHGCGLGPTMQDTDEGLRYIRTLYICCLRTLPLWQREATGSTTDLIAALTMCRTAAECFDEELAWRMYTYACEYAQALNLHNLDAYTAAIGQDETKLDADRKGFWELIQIDFFFRLLFNRPPAITDSMNTWKVNLPWLSSGSAPPDLNAVPTVTFLMGSRLTFILSHFFQDLESPDCNEDTIRPKAEEYCREIGQLFDEYQIEDWIQRTVATGAKADGWLLGDVAMTGYTYIIFILRKLAVLTSNSPRPVSCDADIPDSPLAVEASRGMLRVVRAILVHNPYPETMCVILGIYRAYVSYACLLNHVLRAVDVRSHYDDIELLEEIGEVMLKGSRDDRDFVPLLRAIQSLGIEVKRRLNDVAATGSVANDLTPVMIIGVESLGVGAGCG
;
A
#
# COMPACT_ATOMS: atom_id res chain seq x y z
N MET A 1 -42.01 35.09 58.18
CA MET A 1 -42.36 35.28 56.76
C MET A 1 -41.49 34.35 55.94
N PRO A 2 -42.04 33.47 55.09
CA PRO A 2 -41.25 32.45 54.41
C PRO A 2 -40.50 33.04 53.21
N ASP A 3 -39.19 32.81 53.18
CA ASP A 3 -38.29 33.22 52.11
C ASP A 3 -38.42 32.24 50.93
N HIS A 4 -39.00 32.69 49.83
CA HIS A 4 -39.18 31.89 48.62
C HIS A 4 -37.85 31.76 47.88
N SER A 5 -37.17 30.62 48.02
CA SER A 5 -36.03 30.27 47.19
C SER A 5 -36.42 30.29 45.71
N ALA A 6 -35.98 31.32 44.97
CA ALA A 6 -36.28 31.50 43.56
C ALA A 6 -35.73 30.32 42.73
N GLN A 7 -36.61 29.59 42.07
CA GLN A 7 -36.24 28.43 41.25
C GLN A 7 -35.51 28.92 39.97
N LEU A 8 -34.23 28.57 39.85
CA LEU A 8 -33.39 28.94 38.70
C LEU A 8 -33.42 27.84 37.62
N ASN A 9 -33.52 28.24 36.35
CA ASN A 9 -33.37 27.35 35.21
C ASN A 9 -31.88 27.11 34.91
N PRO A 10 -31.42 25.88 34.64
CA PRO A 10 -30.00 25.62 34.34
C PRO A 10 -29.52 26.26 33.02
N LEU A 11 -30.44 26.60 32.10
CA LEU A 11 -30.12 27.19 30.80
C LEU A 11 -30.50 28.68 30.76
N SER A 12 -29.74 29.46 29.99
CA SER A 12 -30.15 30.83 29.64
C SER A 12 -31.38 30.79 28.73
N CYS A 13 -32.34 31.71 28.92
CA CYS A 13 -33.51 31.80 28.04
C CYS A 13 -33.11 32.13 26.60
N LYS A 14 -33.96 31.77 25.63
CA LYS A 14 -33.69 31.94 24.19
C LYS A 14 -33.32 33.38 23.83
N ARG A 15 -34.02 34.37 24.38
CA ARG A 15 -33.81 35.80 24.08
C ARG A 15 -32.47 36.33 24.57
N CYS A 16 -32.11 36.05 25.83
CA CYS A 16 -30.81 36.45 26.36
C CYS A 16 -29.66 35.74 25.64
N LYS A 17 -29.85 34.45 25.28
CA LYS A 17 -28.88 33.69 24.48
C LYS A 17 -28.69 34.30 23.09
N HIS A 18 -29.78 34.62 22.38
CA HIS A 18 -29.73 35.22 21.04
C HIS A 18 -29.08 36.62 21.05
N ARG A 19 -29.41 37.44 22.05
CA ARG A 19 -28.78 38.77 22.22
C ARG A 19 -27.36 38.72 22.81
N LYS A 20 -26.81 37.53 23.09
CA LYS A 20 -25.49 37.32 23.72
C LYS A 20 -25.28 38.13 25.01
N VAL A 21 -26.32 38.23 25.86
CA VAL A 21 -26.27 38.94 27.14
C VAL A 21 -26.51 38.02 28.34
N ARG A 22 -26.03 38.42 29.53
CA ARG A 22 -26.18 37.64 30.77
C ARG A 22 -27.66 37.48 31.16
N CYS A 23 -28.07 36.23 31.42
CA CYS A 23 -29.42 35.86 31.87
C CYS A 23 -29.39 35.53 33.37
N SER A 24 -30.33 36.08 34.15
CA SER A 24 -30.45 35.78 35.60
C SER A 24 -31.14 34.44 35.89
N ARG A 25 -31.67 33.77 34.85
CA ARG A 25 -32.20 32.39 34.91
C ARG A 25 -33.38 32.15 35.87
N GLY A 26 -33.97 33.18 36.49
CA GLY A 26 -35.16 33.05 37.33
C GLY A 26 -36.39 32.53 36.57
N MET A 27 -37.11 31.57 37.14
CA MET A 27 -38.39 31.08 36.61
C MET A 27 -39.57 31.82 37.26
N PRO A 28 -40.67 32.08 36.52
CA PRO A 28 -40.93 31.71 35.13
C PRO A 28 -40.26 32.64 34.10
N THR A 29 -39.84 33.83 34.51
CA THR A 29 -39.22 34.85 33.63
C THR A 29 -37.95 35.39 34.25
N CYS A 30 -36.84 35.41 33.50
CA CYS A 30 -35.61 36.04 34.00
C CYS A 30 -35.83 37.54 34.20
N GLU A 31 -35.12 38.12 35.17
CA GLU A 31 -35.21 39.52 35.57
C GLU A 31 -35.09 40.49 34.38
N ARG A 32 -34.15 40.25 33.47
CA ARG A 32 -33.98 41.08 32.26
C ARG A 32 -35.18 41.00 31.32
N CYS A 33 -35.77 39.83 31.12
CA CYS A 33 -36.98 39.70 30.30
C CYS A 33 -38.21 40.30 31.00
N LYS A 34 -38.26 40.24 32.34
CA LYS A 34 -39.29 40.87 33.16
C LYS A 34 -39.23 42.39 33.06
N THR A 35 -38.05 43.00 33.17
CA THR A 35 -37.85 44.46 33.03
C THR A 35 -38.24 44.97 31.65
N HIS A 36 -38.03 44.17 30.60
CA HIS A 36 -38.39 44.55 29.24
C HIS A 36 -39.79 44.10 28.82
N GLU A 37 -40.61 43.58 29.74
CA GLU A 37 -41.98 43.08 29.50
C GLU A 37 -42.09 42.20 28.25
N THR A 38 -41.14 41.28 28.11
CA THR A 38 -41.01 40.48 26.89
C THR A 38 -40.96 39.00 27.17
N GLU A 39 -41.41 38.24 26.18
CA GLU A 39 -41.55 36.79 26.29
C GLU A 39 -40.20 36.11 26.64
N CYS A 40 -40.23 35.32 27.72
CA CYS A 40 -39.07 34.63 28.26
C CYS A 40 -39.24 33.11 28.13
N ILE A 41 -38.71 32.53 27.05
CA ILE A 41 -38.83 31.09 26.79
C ILE A 41 -37.51 30.39 27.11
N TYR A 42 -37.56 29.41 28.02
CA TYR A 42 -36.44 28.51 28.29
C TYR A 42 -36.50 27.28 27.37
N PRO A 43 -35.37 26.86 26.76
CA PRO A 43 -35.35 25.64 25.95
C PRO A 43 -35.54 24.39 26.82
N GLN A 44 -36.42 23.48 26.42
CA GLN A 44 -36.57 22.17 27.07
C GLN A 44 -35.43 21.24 26.65
N ARG A 45 -34.84 20.54 27.63
CA ARG A 45 -33.81 19.52 27.39
C ARG A 45 -34.50 18.24 26.93
N VAL A 46 -34.38 17.88 25.66
CA VAL A 46 -34.89 16.60 25.15
C VAL A 46 -34.07 15.47 25.78
N LYS A 47 -34.68 14.66 26.64
CA LYS A 47 -34.09 13.42 27.14
C LYS A 47 -34.11 12.39 26.00
N ARG A 48 -32.96 12.07 25.39
CA ARG A 48 -32.85 10.94 24.46
C ARG A 48 -33.07 9.64 25.25
N LYS A 49 -34.09 8.85 24.87
CA LYS A 49 -34.33 7.49 25.35
C LYS A 49 -33.12 6.62 25.00
N VAL A 50 -32.53 5.98 26.01
CA VAL A 50 -31.51 4.96 25.87
C VAL A 50 -32.22 3.63 25.59
N THR A 51 -32.31 3.26 24.32
CA THR A 51 -32.50 1.88 23.88
C THR A 51 -31.96 1.79 22.45
N ARG A 52 -30.64 1.63 22.29
CA ARG A 52 -30.02 1.23 21.02
C ARG A 52 -29.48 -0.18 21.21
N THR A 53 -30.16 -1.14 20.59
CA THR A 53 -29.73 -2.53 20.42
C THR A 53 -28.50 -2.60 19.52
N LEU A 54 -27.67 -3.62 19.70
CA LEU A 54 -26.36 -3.82 19.04
C LEU A 54 -26.38 -3.74 17.51
N THR A 55 -27.53 -3.94 16.86
CA THR A 55 -27.68 -3.87 15.40
C THR A 55 -27.48 -2.46 14.82
N ASP A 56 -27.71 -1.41 15.61
CA ASP A 56 -27.65 -0.01 15.17
C ASP A 56 -26.21 0.57 15.20
N ARG A 57 -25.22 -0.22 15.65
CA ARG A 57 -23.79 0.15 15.66
C ARG A 57 -23.07 -0.31 14.38
N LEU A 58 -23.63 -1.28 13.66
CA LEU A 58 -23.14 -1.75 12.36
C LEU A 58 -23.57 -0.80 11.23
N SER A 59 -24.74 -0.14 11.33
CA SER A 59 -25.13 0.92 10.39
C SER A 59 -24.36 2.23 10.58
N THR A 60 -23.83 2.52 11.77
CA THR A 60 -23.10 3.78 12.00
C THR A 60 -21.72 3.84 11.35
N THR A 61 -21.10 2.67 11.08
CA THR A 61 -19.84 2.60 10.32
C THR A 61 -20.10 2.75 8.84
N ASP A 62 -21.18 2.18 8.32
CA ASP A 62 -21.62 2.39 6.94
C ASP A 62 -22.01 3.85 6.70
N ASP A 63 -22.74 4.48 7.63
CA ASP A 63 -23.04 5.92 7.60
C ASP A 63 -21.77 6.78 7.70
N ALA A 64 -20.80 6.41 8.53
CA ALA A 64 -19.55 7.17 8.71
C ALA A 64 -18.63 7.04 7.49
N LEU A 65 -18.45 5.82 6.96
CA LEU A 65 -17.68 5.54 5.75
C LEU A 65 -18.35 6.16 4.52
N SER A 66 -19.67 6.02 4.38
CA SER A 66 -20.46 6.70 3.34
C SER A 66 -20.35 8.22 3.46
N THR A 67 -20.41 8.78 4.67
CA THR A 67 -20.19 10.22 4.89
C THR A 67 -18.78 10.66 4.51
N ILE A 68 -17.77 9.81 4.73
CA ILE A 68 -16.38 10.07 4.35
C ILE A 68 -16.20 9.98 2.83
N LEU A 69 -16.74 8.95 2.18
CA LEU A 69 -16.74 8.79 0.73
C LEU A 69 -17.48 9.94 0.04
N GLU A 70 -18.64 10.36 0.56
CA GLU A 70 -19.33 11.54 0.06
C GLU A 70 -18.53 12.83 0.27
N ARG A 71 -17.76 12.94 1.36
CA ARG A 71 -16.87 14.09 1.59
C ARG A 71 -15.70 14.08 0.62
N LEU A 72 -15.10 12.91 0.35
CA LEU A 72 -14.06 12.73 -0.67
C LEU A 72 -14.58 13.12 -2.06
N GLN A 73 -15.71 12.54 -2.47
CA GLN A 73 -16.38 12.86 -3.74
C GLN A 73 -16.78 14.34 -3.83
N ARG A 74 -17.19 14.97 -2.71
CA ARG A 74 -17.49 16.41 -2.69
C ARG A 74 -16.24 17.26 -2.86
N VAL A 75 -15.10 16.86 -2.30
CA VAL A 75 -13.81 17.54 -2.52
C VAL A 75 -13.39 17.40 -3.98
N GLU A 76 -13.47 16.20 -4.55
CA GLU A 76 -13.17 15.93 -5.97
C GLU A 76 -14.08 16.76 -6.90
N LYS A 77 -15.39 16.80 -6.62
CA LYS A 77 -16.38 17.57 -7.41
C LYS A 77 -16.25 19.09 -7.26
N HIS A 78 -15.88 19.61 -6.09
CA HIS A 78 -15.66 21.05 -5.93
C HIS A 78 -14.41 21.55 -6.66
N CYS A 79 -13.39 20.70 -6.79
CA CYS A 79 -12.11 21.08 -7.42
C CYS A 79 -12.11 20.90 -8.95
N THR A 80 -12.96 20.02 -9.50
CA THR A 80 -13.13 19.83 -10.96
C THR A 80 -14.00 20.90 -11.64
N THR A 81 -14.74 21.72 -10.87
CA THR A 81 -15.66 22.74 -11.43
C THR A 81 -15.07 24.14 -11.67
N LEU A 82 -13.76 24.34 -11.57
CA LEU A 82 -13.11 25.62 -11.90
C LEU A 82 -12.48 25.56 -13.31
N PRO A 83 -12.88 26.43 -14.26
CA PRO A 83 -12.26 26.48 -15.57
C PRO A 83 -10.82 27.02 -15.48
N ASN A 84 -9.93 26.39 -16.26
CA ASN A 84 -8.61 26.87 -16.63
C ASN A 84 -8.59 28.39 -16.90
N GLY A 85 -7.85 29.13 -16.08
CA GLY A 85 -7.61 30.56 -16.26
C GLY A 85 -6.12 30.86 -16.14
N ASN A 86 -5.43 30.91 -17.29
CA ASN A 86 -4.12 31.55 -17.44
C ASN A 86 -4.19 32.98 -16.91
N GLN A 87 -3.44 33.34 -15.86
CA GLN A 87 -2.87 34.69 -15.70
C GLN A 87 -1.52 34.62 -14.95
N ASP A 88 -0.52 35.23 -15.58
CA ASP A 88 0.85 35.46 -15.14
C ASP A 88 0.96 36.46 -13.96
N PRO A 89 2.14 36.55 -13.29
CA PRO A 89 2.31 37.20 -12.01
C PRO A 89 2.83 38.64 -12.13
N GLU A 90 2.18 39.60 -11.47
CA GLU A 90 2.82 40.89 -11.18
C GLU A 90 2.43 41.46 -9.80
N SER A 91 3.46 41.48 -8.94
CA SER A 91 3.92 42.64 -8.17
C SER A 91 3.26 43.03 -6.83
N ARG A 92 4.18 43.32 -5.88
CA ARG A 92 4.10 44.28 -4.75
C ARG A 92 3.28 43.84 -3.54
N ASP A 93 3.68 44.08 -2.28
CA ASP A 93 4.71 44.92 -1.67
C ASP A 93 4.98 44.38 -0.24
N GLY A 94 6.06 44.86 0.37
CA GLY A 94 6.72 44.28 1.55
C GLY A 94 6.10 44.51 2.95
N PRO A 95 6.87 44.17 4.01
CA PRO A 95 6.36 43.86 5.35
C PRO A 95 6.48 45.03 6.35
N PRO A 96 5.86 44.90 7.53
CA PRO A 96 6.56 45.28 8.77
C PRO A 96 6.43 44.16 9.82
N ALA A 97 7.52 43.60 10.34
CA ALA A 97 8.46 44.17 11.32
C ALA A 97 7.89 44.30 12.75
N SER A 98 8.44 43.44 13.63
CA SER A 98 8.69 43.63 15.07
C SER A 98 7.45 43.62 15.98
N VAL A 99 7.45 43.05 17.19
CA VAL A 99 8.38 43.30 18.31
C VAL A 99 8.41 42.10 19.26
N ALA A 100 9.61 41.81 19.75
CA ALA A 100 9.91 40.83 20.79
C ALA A 100 9.33 41.19 22.16
N ALA A 101 9.02 40.18 22.97
CA ALA A 101 9.12 40.25 24.43
C ALA A 101 9.27 38.84 25.02
N ASP A 102 10.41 38.61 25.66
CA ASP A 102 10.77 37.51 26.56
C ASP A 102 11.14 38.19 27.90
N PRO A 103 11.36 37.47 29.02
CA PRO A 103 10.49 36.62 29.84
C PRO A 103 10.34 37.24 31.28
N PRO A 104 9.97 36.52 32.36
CA PRO A 104 10.98 35.74 33.09
C PRO A 104 10.47 34.46 33.81
N ALA A 105 11.44 33.59 34.09
CA ALA A 105 11.38 32.35 34.86
C ALA A 105 11.16 32.54 36.37
N VAL A 106 10.52 31.56 37.04
CA VAL A 106 10.79 31.18 38.45
C VAL A 106 10.47 29.69 38.72
N ALA A 107 11.53 28.95 39.04
CA ALA A 107 11.77 27.86 40.03
C ALA A 107 10.81 26.64 40.27
N PRO A 108 11.40 25.43 40.54
CA PRO A 108 10.73 24.15 40.84
C PRO A 108 10.56 23.91 42.36
N PRO A 109 9.82 22.89 42.86
CA PRO A 109 10.39 21.56 43.19
C PRO A 109 9.32 20.41 43.28
N PRO A 110 9.55 19.25 43.94
CA PRO A 110 10.64 18.29 43.76
C PRO A 110 10.13 16.86 43.45
N ARG A 111 11.10 16.06 43.03
CA ARG A 111 11.12 14.59 42.96
C ARG A 111 10.60 13.92 44.24
N GLN A 112 9.80 12.88 44.08
CA GLN A 112 9.82 11.71 44.97
C GLN A 112 10.29 10.48 44.20
N ARG A 113 11.32 9.85 44.78
CA ARG A 113 11.91 8.57 44.37
C ARG A 113 11.26 7.43 45.17
N THR A 114 11.57 6.22 44.67
CA THR A 114 11.50 4.91 45.34
C THR A 114 10.10 4.28 45.29
N SER A 115 9.90 3.02 44.92
CA SER A 115 10.83 1.91 44.61
C SER A 115 9.99 0.67 44.27
N SER A 116 10.51 -0.21 43.39
CA SER A 116 10.32 -1.68 43.38
C SER A 116 8.89 -2.21 43.13
N SER A 117 8.61 -3.29 42.42
CA SER A 117 9.38 -4.38 41.80
C SER A 117 8.37 -5.29 41.10
N ASN A 118 8.80 -5.95 40.01
CA ASN A 118 8.32 -7.22 39.45
C ASN A 118 6.86 -7.24 38.93
N SER A 119 6.57 -7.65 37.69
CA SER A 119 6.83 -9.01 37.20
C SER A 119 6.71 -9.04 35.68
N ALA A 120 7.74 -9.56 35.01
CA ALA A 120 7.62 -10.09 33.66
C ALA A 120 6.93 -11.46 33.70
N PRO A 121 6.28 -11.87 32.60
CA PRO A 121 6.33 -13.26 32.19
C PRO A 121 7.05 -13.36 30.85
N SER A 122 8.29 -13.80 30.94
CA SER A 122 9.01 -14.46 29.85
C SER A 122 8.27 -15.74 29.49
N ASN A 123 7.96 -15.96 28.21
CA ASN A 123 7.84 -17.30 27.66
C ASN A 123 8.33 -17.28 26.21
N ILE A 124 9.61 -17.63 26.09
CA ILE A 124 10.24 -18.06 24.85
C ILE A 124 9.94 -19.55 24.72
N SER A 125 9.46 -19.97 23.56
CA SER A 125 9.58 -21.35 23.11
C SER A 125 10.01 -21.33 21.65
N SER A 126 11.29 -21.64 21.46
CA SER A 126 11.85 -22.07 20.18
C SER A 126 11.27 -23.42 19.79
N PRO A 127 11.10 -23.71 18.49
CA PRO A 127 11.20 -25.06 17.99
C PRO A 127 12.53 -25.20 17.23
N ALA A 128 13.42 -26.02 17.79
CA ALA A 128 14.52 -26.64 17.04
C ALA A 128 13.97 -27.85 16.24
N PRO A 129 14.68 -28.30 15.19
CA PRO A 129 14.11 -29.12 14.13
C PRO A 129 14.08 -30.60 14.53
N SER A 130 12.92 -31.24 14.39
CA SER A 130 12.79 -32.69 14.49
C SER A 130 12.89 -33.31 13.10
N SER A 131 14.03 -33.95 12.84
CA SER A 131 14.30 -34.86 11.72
C SER A 131 13.72 -36.24 12.01
N VAL A 132 12.76 -36.71 11.19
CA VAL A 132 12.47 -38.15 11.04
C VAL A 132 11.98 -38.46 9.60
N ALA A 133 12.69 -39.42 9.00
CA ALA A 133 12.31 -40.37 7.93
C ALA A 133 12.12 -39.88 6.48
N GLY A 134 13.11 -40.25 5.67
CA GLY A 134 13.17 -40.07 4.22
C GLY A 134 11.98 -40.60 3.42
N GLY A 135 11.51 -39.74 2.50
CA GLY A 135 10.85 -40.13 1.26
C GLY A 135 11.72 -39.65 0.09
N GLN A 136 12.06 -40.56 -0.81
CA GLN A 136 12.92 -40.30 -1.97
C GLN A 136 12.41 -39.13 -2.83
N ALA A 137 13.34 -38.27 -3.23
CA ALA A 137 13.14 -37.29 -4.28
C ALA A 137 12.79 -38.01 -5.60
N THR A 138 11.55 -37.89 -6.05
CA THR A 138 11.17 -38.25 -7.41
C THR A 138 11.42 -37.06 -8.32
N SER A 139 12.44 -37.21 -9.17
CA SER A 139 12.66 -36.40 -10.37
C SER A 139 11.36 -36.28 -11.20
N PRO A 140 11.05 -35.13 -11.83
CA PRO A 140 9.86 -34.96 -12.67
C PRO A 140 9.85 -35.82 -13.95
N TRP A 141 10.94 -36.53 -14.25
CA TRP A 141 11.12 -37.23 -15.51
C TRP A 141 11.12 -38.75 -15.30
N THR A 142 9.96 -39.34 -15.00
CA THR A 142 9.59 -40.69 -15.43
C THR A 142 8.21 -41.05 -14.90
N SER A 143 7.19 -41.03 -15.76
CA SER A 143 5.98 -41.82 -15.59
C SER A 143 5.42 -42.17 -16.97
N PHE A 144 5.77 -43.37 -17.43
CA PHE A 144 5.06 -44.02 -18.52
C PHE A 144 3.98 -44.91 -17.89
N ALA A 145 2.71 -44.62 -18.18
CA ALA A 145 1.67 -45.59 -18.59
C ALA A 145 0.24 -45.10 -18.29
N THR A 146 -0.28 -44.17 -19.12
CA THR A 146 -1.67 -44.21 -19.65
C THR A 146 -1.76 -43.21 -20.82
N PRO A 147 -2.28 -43.58 -22.00
CA PRO A 147 -2.45 -42.62 -23.09
C PRO A 147 -3.78 -41.87 -22.96
N SER A 148 -3.79 -40.76 -22.24
CA SER A 148 -4.72 -39.64 -22.43
C SER A 148 -4.29 -38.45 -21.57
N ALA A 149 -4.30 -37.27 -22.21
CA ALA A 149 -3.82 -35.97 -21.74
C ALA A 149 -2.29 -35.83 -21.65
N ILE A 150 -1.75 -34.96 -22.51
CA ILE A 150 -0.44 -34.32 -22.32
C ILE A 150 -0.44 -33.73 -20.88
N PRO A 151 0.60 -33.89 -20.07
CA PRO A 151 0.66 -33.21 -18.77
C PRO A 151 0.45 -31.72 -18.99
N GLU A 152 -0.65 -31.18 -18.46
CA GLU A 152 -0.96 -29.76 -18.60
C GLU A 152 0.16 -28.96 -17.92
N LEU A 153 0.73 -27.99 -18.63
CA LEU A 153 1.84 -27.19 -18.14
C LEU A 153 1.33 -26.27 -17.03
N ASP A 154 1.85 -26.45 -15.80
CA ASP A 154 1.49 -25.62 -14.65
C ASP A 154 2.37 -24.38 -14.55
N VAL A 155 1.93 -23.27 -15.15
CA VAL A 155 2.72 -22.05 -15.30
C VAL A 155 2.97 -21.37 -13.94
N ALA A 156 1.93 -21.27 -13.12
CA ALA A 156 2.02 -20.63 -11.81
C ALA A 156 2.95 -21.43 -10.88
N ALA A 157 2.92 -22.77 -10.92
CA ALA A 157 3.85 -23.58 -10.14
C ALA A 157 5.32 -23.37 -10.56
N ILE A 158 5.59 -23.33 -11.87
CA ILE A 158 6.93 -23.09 -12.41
C ILE A 158 7.47 -21.73 -11.96
N LEU A 159 6.66 -20.67 -12.10
CA LEU A 159 7.06 -19.32 -11.71
C LEU A 159 7.19 -19.19 -10.18
N LYS A 160 6.28 -19.79 -9.42
CA LYS A 160 6.34 -19.79 -7.95
C LYS A 160 7.60 -20.46 -7.44
N ASP A 161 7.92 -21.67 -7.90
CA ASP A 161 9.12 -22.39 -7.49
C ASP A 161 10.38 -21.57 -7.84
N ALA A 162 10.40 -20.97 -9.02
CA ALA A 162 11.52 -20.12 -9.42
C ALA A 162 11.67 -18.89 -8.51
N VAL A 163 10.59 -18.17 -8.20
CA VAL A 163 10.60 -17.03 -7.26
C VAL A 163 11.01 -17.46 -5.85
N ASP A 164 10.54 -18.60 -5.35
CA ASP A 164 10.92 -19.16 -4.05
C ASP A 164 12.40 -19.53 -3.99
N GLN A 165 12.96 -20.04 -5.08
CA GLN A 165 14.40 -20.27 -5.21
C GLN A 165 15.17 -18.95 -5.13
N VAL A 166 14.74 -17.91 -5.86
CA VAL A 166 15.38 -16.57 -5.77
C VAL A 166 15.33 -16.03 -4.35
N GLN A 167 14.16 -16.06 -3.70
CA GLN A 167 13.99 -15.62 -2.32
C GLN A 167 14.95 -16.36 -1.38
N ARG A 168 15.00 -17.70 -1.44
CA ARG A 168 15.90 -18.49 -0.60
C ARG A 168 17.36 -18.14 -0.81
N LEU A 169 17.81 -18.02 -2.06
CA LEU A 169 19.19 -17.66 -2.39
C LEU A 169 19.54 -16.27 -1.86
N ARG A 170 18.68 -15.27 -2.09
CA ARG A 170 18.87 -13.90 -1.59
C ARG A 170 18.99 -13.86 -0.07
N LEU A 171 18.07 -14.51 0.65
CA LEU A 171 18.07 -14.53 2.12
C LEU A 171 19.28 -15.29 2.68
N GLN A 172 19.71 -16.39 2.04
CA GLN A 172 20.94 -17.10 2.42
C GLN A 172 22.18 -16.23 2.22
N THR A 173 22.29 -15.55 1.07
CA THR A 173 23.38 -14.63 0.76
C THR A 173 23.44 -13.49 1.78
N VAL A 174 22.29 -12.88 2.11
CA VAL A 174 22.20 -11.83 3.13
C VAL A 174 22.59 -12.37 4.50
N SER A 175 22.04 -13.51 4.93
CA SER A 175 22.33 -14.11 6.24
C SER A 175 23.82 -14.41 6.42
N ALA A 176 24.50 -14.92 5.39
CA ALA A 176 25.94 -15.15 5.45
C ALA A 176 26.73 -13.84 5.52
N SER A 177 26.28 -12.82 4.78
CA SER A 177 26.93 -11.50 4.70
C SER A 177 26.77 -10.69 5.99
N VAL A 178 25.65 -10.85 6.72
CA VAL A 178 25.44 -10.23 8.04
C VAL A 178 26.57 -10.58 9.00
N ILE A 179 27.16 -11.78 8.91
CA ILE A 179 28.27 -12.20 9.77
C ILE A 179 29.62 -11.83 9.16
N THR A 180 29.79 -12.05 7.86
CA THR A 180 31.12 -12.09 7.21
C THR A 180 31.55 -10.79 6.55
N GLN A 181 30.60 -9.97 6.08
CA GLN A 181 30.93 -8.81 5.24
C GLN A 181 31.44 -7.63 6.07
N ASN A 182 32.61 -7.09 5.73
CA ASN A 182 33.03 -5.81 6.28
C ASN A 182 32.25 -4.67 5.60
N VAL A 183 31.47 -3.92 6.38
CA VAL A 183 30.60 -2.87 5.84
C VAL A 183 31.19 -1.51 6.16
N LYS A 184 31.42 -0.71 5.11
CA LYS A 184 31.83 0.69 5.22
C LYS A 184 30.99 1.51 4.25
N ILE A 185 30.28 2.49 4.79
CA ILE A 185 29.51 3.46 4.00
C ILE A 185 30.29 4.77 4.04
N PRO A 186 30.72 5.31 2.88
CA PRO A 186 31.39 6.60 2.84
C PRO A 186 30.49 7.72 3.41
N PRO A 187 30.96 8.55 4.36
CA PRO A 187 30.14 9.60 4.97
C PRO A 187 29.55 10.59 3.96
N GLU A 188 30.28 10.90 2.88
CA GLU A 188 29.80 11.82 1.85
C GLU A 188 28.64 11.24 1.04
N LEU A 189 28.70 9.96 0.69
CA LEU A 189 27.58 9.26 0.07
C LEU A 189 26.39 9.16 1.01
N ALA A 190 26.63 8.88 2.30
CA ALA A 190 25.55 8.87 3.29
C ALA A 190 24.84 10.22 3.38
N LYS A 191 25.59 11.34 3.47
CA LYS A 191 25.02 12.70 3.49
C LYS A 191 24.24 13.01 2.21
N GLN A 192 24.74 12.60 1.06
CA GLN A 192 24.03 12.74 -0.21
C GLN A 192 22.71 11.97 -0.22
N TRP A 193 22.70 10.72 0.20
CA TRP A 193 21.48 9.89 0.20
C TRP A 193 20.45 10.35 1.22
N ILE A 194 20.87 10.88 2.37
CA ILE A 194 19.97 11.53 3.33
C ILE A 194 19.25 12.71 2.67
N LYS A 195 20.00 13.57 1.97
CA LYS A 195 19.42 14.70 1.23
C LYS A 195 18.43 14.21 0.17
N ASN A 196 18.80 13.18 -0.59
CA ASN A 196 17.94 12.61 -1.63
C ASN A 196 16.63 12.08 -1.05
N TYR A 197 16.69 11.35 0.07
CA TYR A 197 15.50 10.83 0.76
C TYR A 197 14.57 11.97 1.19
N PHE A 198 15.04 12.94 1.97
CA PHE A 198 14.16 14.03 2.45
C PHE A 198 13.66 14.96 1.33
N THR A 199 14.34 15.01 0.18
CA THR A 199 13.88 15.78 -0.99
C THR A 199 12.73 15.07 -1.71
N HIS A 200 12.85 13.75 -1.94
CA HIS A 200 11.94 13.02 -2.84
C HIS A 200 10.91 12.16 -2.12
N MET A 201 11.10 11.85 -0.84
CA MET A 201 10.20 11.03 -0.01
C MET A 201 9.54 11.86 1.08
N HIS A 202 9.26 13.15 0.82
CA HIS A 202 8.69 14.07 1.81
C HIS A 202 7.26 13.72 2.26
N THR A 203 6.60 12.79 1.55
CA THR A 203 5.27 12.27 1.89
C THR A 203 5.31 10.88 2.54
N ASP A 204 6.48 10.36 2.91
CA ASP A 204 6.61 9.03 3.52
C ASP A 204 5.90 8.94 4.88
N MET A 205 5.53 7.72 5.25
CA MET A 205 4.71 7.44 6.42
C MET A 205 5.39 7.91 7.72
N PHE A 206 4.67 8.69 8.53
CA PHE A 206 5.17 9.26 9.80
C PHE A 206 6.51 10.00 9.69
N LEU A 207 6.83 10.58 8.54
CA LEU A 207 8.06 11.36 8.36
C LEU A 207 8.15 12.54 9.34
N SER A 208 7.01 13.09 9.75
CA SER A 208 6.89 14.14 10.79
C SER A 208 7.50 13.74 12.13
N LEU A 209 7.63 12.43 12.41
CA LEU A 209 8.20 11.89 13.63
C LEU A 209 9.71 11.69 13.55
N VAL A 210 10.30 11.77 12.34
CA VAL A 210 11.74 11.71 12.11
C VAL A 210 12.35 13.10 12.26
N ASN A 211 13.43 13.23 13.02
CA ASN A 211 14.18 14.49 13.11
C ASN A 211 15.28 14.51 12.03
N PRO A 212 15.15 15.30 10.94
CA PRO A 212 16.10 15.26 9.83
C PRO A 212 17.51 15.69 10.27
N LYS A 213 17.60 16.69 11.15
CA LYS A 213 18.89 17.17 11.68
C LYS A 213 19.63 16.10 12.46
N LEU A 214 18.90 15.25 13.20
CA LEU A 214 19.52 14.13 13.91
C LEU A 214 20.11 13.14 12.91
N ILE A 215 19.35 12.76 11.88
CA ILE A 215 19.79 11.82 10.85
C ILE A 215 21.01 12.35 10.09
N GLU A 216 21.03 13.65 9.74
CA GLU A 216 22.14 14.32 9.07
C GLU A 216 23.46 14.31 9.86
N MET A 217 23.39 14.29 11.21
CA MET A 217 24.57 14.24 12.07
C MET A 217 25.16 12.83 12.22
N ILE A 218 24.36 11.78 12.04
CA ILE A 218 24.78 10.38 12.30
C ILE A 218 26.06 9.97 11.55
N PRO A 219 26.28 10.29 10.25
CA PRO A 219 27.51 9.93 9.55
C PRO A 219 28.78 10.41 10.27
N ASP A 220 28.73 11.60 10.89
CA ASP A 220 29.86 12.18 11.60
C ASP A 220 30.00 11.60 13.03
N LEU A 221 28.90 11.14 13.63
CA LEU A 221 28.88 10.54 14.97
C LEU A 221 29.38 9.09 15.00
N LEU A 222 29.13 8.31 13.94
CA LEU A 222 29.47 6.88 13.86
C LEU A 222 30.97 6.59 14.04
N GLY A 223 31.84 7.54 13.70
CA GLY A 223 33.29 7.41 13.81
C GLY A 223 33.88 7.85 15.16
N LEU A 224 33.08 8.44 16.05
CA LEU A 224 33.59 9.04 17.28
C LEU A 224 33.75 7.98 18.38
N PRO A 225 34.95 7.82 18.97
CA PRO A 225 35.13 6.94 20.11
C PRO A 225 34.28 7.47 21.28
N HIS A 226 33.54 6.57 21.94
CA HIS A 226 32.65 6.83 23.08
C HIS A 226 31.24 7.39 22.77
N VAL A 227 30.88 7.62 21.50
CA VAL A 227 29.49 7.93 21.13
C VAL A 227 28.73 6.65 20.86
N HIS A 228 27.64 6.43 21.59
CA HIS A 228 26.73 5.31 21.38
C HIS A 228 25.39 5.85 20.90
N LEU A 229 24.98 5.45 19.70
CA LEU A 229 23.68 5.78 19.14
C LEU A 229 22.68 4.70 19.54
N ASP A 230 21.45 5.14 19.79
CA ASP A 230 20.33 4.24 20.07
C ASP A 230 20.13 3.26 18.88
N PRO A 231 19.94 1.95 19.12
CA PRO A 231 19.79 1.00 18.03
C PRO A 231 18.55 1.25 17.15
N ALA A 232 17.44 1.77 17.70
CA ALA A 232 16.26 2.08 16.91
C ALA A 232 16.56 3.21 15.91
N ILE A 233 17.24 4.28 16.35
CA ILE A 233 17.60 5.37 15.43
C ILE A 233 18.60 4.92 14.35
N LEU A 234 19.46 3.93 14.64
CA LEU A 234 20.36 3.35 13.64
C LEU A 234 19.59 2.58 12.55
N VAL A 235 18.53 1.84 12.91
CA VAL A 235 17.65 1.20 11.91
C VAL A 235 16.98 2.26 11.03
N VAL A 236 16.46 3.34 11.63
CA VAL A 236 15.87 4.46 10.87
C VAL A 236 16.91 5.08 9.93
N TYR A 237 18.12 5.36 10.43
CA TYR A 237 19.22 5.90 9.63
C TYR A 237 19.57 5.02 8.43
N TYR A 238 19.79 3.72 8.64
CA TYR A 238 20.12 2.82 7.54
C TYR A 238 18.96 2.63 6.57
N GLY A 239 17.71 2.68 7.03
CA GLY A 239 16.53 2.72 6.16
C GLY A 239 16.42 4.00 5.32
N VAL A 240 16.73 5.16 5.91
CA VAL A 240 16.81 6.43 5.16
C VAL A 240 17.87 6.33 4.06
N LEU A 241 19.05 5.80 4.37
CA LEU A 241 20.09 5.56 3.38
C LEU A 241 19.66 4.55 2.31
N TYR A 242 19.01 3.46 2.72
CA TYR A 242 18.54 2.41 1.82
C TYR A 242 17.63 2.97 0.73
N HIS A 243 16.64 3.79 1.08
CA HIS A 243 15.76 4.39 0.09
C HIS A 243 16.43 5.57 -0.64
N GLY A 244 17.21 6.38 0.08
CA GLY A 244 17.91 7.55 -0.48
C GLY A 244 18.96 7.21 -1.54
N CYS A 245 19.59 6.04 -1.45
CA CYS A 245 20.60 5.61 -2.42
C CYS A 245 20.01 5.22 -3.78
N GLY A 246 18.73 4.82 -3.83
CA GLY A 246 18.00 4.57 -5.08
C GLY A 246 17.47 5.83 -5.76
N LEU A 247 17.62 7.01 -5.13
CA LEU A 247 17.05 8.27 -5.57
C LEU A 247 18.18 9.22 -6.00
N GLY A 248 18.68 9.10 -7.24
CA GLY A 248 19.71 9.99 -7.78
C GLY A 248 19.13 11.20 -8.54
N PRO A 249 19.83 12.36 -8.59
CA PRO A 249 19.45 13.47 -9.45
C PRO A 249 19.60 13.12 -10.95
N THR A 250 20.45 12.15 -11.28
CA THR A 250 20.55 11.54 -12.61
C THR A 250 20.44 10.02 -12.54
N MET A 251 20.15 9.39 -13.70
CA MET A 251 20.13 7.93 -13.82
C MET A 251 21.48 7.29 -13.50
N GLN A 252 22.60 7.95 -13.85
CA GLN A 252 23.95 7.45 -13.62
C GLN A 252 24.36 7.48 -12.14
N ASP A 253 23.93 8.51 -11.40
CA ASP A 253 24.17 8.59 -9.95
C ASP A 253 23.43 7.50 -9.17
N THR A 254 22.37 6.95 -9.77
CA THR A 254 21.56 5.89 -9.15
C THR A 254 22.30 4.55 -9.14
N ASP A 255 23.08 4.23 -10.19
CA ASP A 255 23.82 2.96 -10.31
C ASP A 255 24.82 2.74 -9.17
N GLU A 256 25.51 3.78 -8.72
CA GLU A 256 26.46 3.67 -7.60
C GLU A 256 25.74 3.38 -6.28
N GLY A 257 24.61 4.04 -6.03
CA GLY A 257 23.81 3.86 -4.82
C GLY A 257 23.17 2.47 -4.73
N LEU A 258 22.66 1.94 -5.83
CA LEU A 258 22.05 0.61 -5.90
C LEU A 258 22.99 -0.51 -5.43
N ARG A 259 24.30 -0.34 -5.65
CA ARG A 259 25.32 -1.29 -5.18
C ARG A 259 25.42 -1.39 -3.65
N TYR A 260 24.90 -0.40 -2.93
CA TYR A 260 24.88 -0.37 -1.47
C TYR A 260 23.56 -0.86 -0.87
N ILE A 261 22.48 -1.03 -1.64
CA ILE A 261 21.16 -1.45 -1.12
C ILE A 261 21.28 -2.69 -0.22
N ARG A 262 21.90 -3.76 -0.73
CA ARG A 262 22.10 -5.01 0.03
C ARG A 262 22.94 -4.79 1.30
N THR A 263 23.94 -3.93 1.20
CA THR A 263 24.82 -3.57 2.33
C THR A 263 24.08 -2.79 3.41
N LEU A 264 23.17 -1.90 3.01
CA LEU A 264 22.33 -1.11 3.90
C LEU A 264 21.30 -1.99 4.61
N TYR A 265 20.71 -2.96 3.91
CA TYR A 265 19.84 -3.95 4.56
C TYR A 265 20.61 -4.80 5.59
N ILE A 266 21.85 -5.20 5.29
CA ILE A 266 22.73 -5.88 6.25
C ILE A 266 22.97 -5.02 7.50
N CYS A 267 23.17 -3.72 7.35
CA CYS A 267 23.30 -2.80 8.49
C CYS A 267 22.03 -2.76 9.36
N CYS A 268 20.84 -2.72 8.75
CA CYS A 268 19.57 -2.85 9.49
C CYS A 268 19.51 -4.17 10.28
N LEU A 269 19.81 -5.29 9.62
CA LEU A 269 19.78 -6.62 10.25
C LEU A 269 20.80 -6.79 11.39
N ARG A 270 21.98 -6.16 11.29
CA ARG A 270 22.98 -6.15 12.38
C ARG A 270 22.52 -5.38 13.61
N THR A 271 21.75 -4.33 13.38
CA THR A 271 21.25 -3.44 14.43
C THR A 271 20.03 -4.03 15.14
N LEU A 272 19.22 -4.80 14.40
CA LEU A 272 17.94 -5.36 14.85
C LEU A 272 18.00 -6.10 16.20
N PRO A 273 18.95 -7.02 16.50
CA PRO A 273 18.94 -7.77 17.76
C PRO A 273 19.16 -6.88 19.00
N LEU A 274 20.03 -5.87 18.89
CA LEU A 274 20.27 -4.93 19.98
C LEU A 274 19.05 -4.05 20.20
N TRP A 275 18.45 -3.56 19.11
CA TRP A 275 17.22 -2.79 19.17
C TRP A 275 16.09 -3.58 19.83
N GLN A 276 15.82 -4.81 19.40
CA GLN A 276 14.76 -5.64 19.99
C GLN A 276 14.93 -5.87 21.51
N ARG A 277 16.17 -5.90 22.00
CA ARG A 277 16.46 -6.05 23.43
C ARG A 277 16.22 -4.77 24.22
N GLU A 278 16.38 -3.61 23.59
CA GLU A 278 16.38 -2.30 24.23
C GLU A 278 15.10 -1.49 23.95
N ALA A 279 14.25 -1.96 23.03
CA ALA A 279 13.00 -1.32 22.66
C ALA A 279 12.08 -1.09 23.88
N THR A 280 11.46 0.10 23.93
CA THR A 280 10.60 0.51 25.04
C THR A 280 9.18 0.86 24.61
N GLY A 281 8.89 0.78 23.31
CA GLY A 281 7.64 1.25 22.71
C GLY A 281 7.59 2.75 22.49
N SER A 282 8.76 3.37 22.31
CA SER A 282 8.91 4.79 22.02
C SER A 282 8.49 5.14 20.59
N THR A 283 8.37 6.44 20.29
CA THR A 283 8.16 6.92 18.92
C THR A 283 9.27 6.46 17.97
N THR A 284 10.52 6.41 18.43
CA THR A 284 11.63 5.89 17.62
C THR A 284 11.46 4.40 17.32
N ASP A 285 10.96 3.62 18.29
CA ASP A 285 10.66 2.20 18.09
C ASP A 285 9.57 2.00 17.03
N LEU A 286 8.52 2.82 17.03
CA LEU A 286 7.48 2.83 15.99
C LEU A 286 8.08 3.06 14.59
N ILE A 287 8.86 4.12 14.43
CA ILE A 287 9.45 4.47 13.12
C ILE A 287 10.46 3.40 12.69
N ALA A 288 11.27 2.88 13.61
CA ALA A 288 12.22 1.81 13.32
C ALA A 288 11.51 0.53 12.87
N ALA A 289 10.37 0.18 13.49
CA ALA A 289 9.55 -0.96 13.10
C ALA A 289 8.94 -0.79 11.71
N LEU A 290 8.40 0.39 11.41
CA LEU A 290 7.88 0.68 10.07
C LEU A 290 8.97 0.69 9.00
N THR A 291 10.11 1.30 9.30
CA THR A 291 11.28 1.31 8.42
C THR A 291 11.75 -0.11 8.13
N MET A 292 11.91 -0.93 9.18
CA MET A 292 12.34 -2.31 9.03
C MET A 292 11.30 -3.17 8.30
N CYS A 293 10.01 -2.95 8.56
CA CYS A 293 8.91 -3.62 7.84
C CYS A 293 9.05 -3.38 6.33
N ARG A 294 9.16 -2.11 5.93
CA ARG A 294 9.29 -1.73 4.52
C ARG A 294 10.55 -2.32 3.89
N THR A 295 11.71 -2.11 4.49
CA THR A 295 12.98 -2.60 3.93
C THR A 295 13.02 -4.13 3.84
N ALA A 296 12.49 -4.85 4.83
CA ALA A 296 12.40 -6.30 4.80
C ALA A 296 11.48 -6.80 3.68
N ALA A 297 10.32 -6.16 3.49
CA ALA A 297 9.38 -6.50 2.42
C ALA A 297 10.03 -6.32 1.03
N GLU A 298 10.74 -5.21 0.82
CA GLU A 298 11.44 -4.91 -0.43
C GLU A 298 12.63 -5.86 -0.69
N CYS A 299 13.12 -6.55 0.35
CA CYS A 299 14.22 -7.51 0.29
C CYS A 299 13.79 -8.99 0.26
N PHE A 300 12.52 -9.31 -0.06
CA PHE A 300 11.95 -10.66 -0.03
C PHE A 300 11.89 -11.32 1.38
N ASP A 301 11.95 -10.56 2.46
CA ASP A 301 11.86 -11.08 3.83
C ASP A 301 10.46 -10.84 4.43
N GLU A 302 9.47 -11.55 3.89
CA GLU A 302 8.06 -11.39 4.27
C GLU A 302 7.81 -11.65 5.76
N GLU A 303 8.41 -12.70 6.33
CA GLU A 303 8.21 -13.04 7.74
C GLU A 303 8.78 -11.97 8.67
N LEU A 304 9.96 -11.42 8.35
CA LEU A 304 10.49 -10.29 9.09
C LEU A 304 9.62 -9.05 8.92
N ALA A 305 9.18 -8.76 7.69
CA ALA A 305 8.31 -7.63 7.41
C ALA A 305 7.03 -7.67 8.24
N TRP A 306 6.33 -8.82 8.23
CA TRP A 306 5.12 -9.04 9.02
C TRP A 306 5.38 -8.86 10.52
N ARG A 307 6.46 -9.46 11.05
CA ARG A 307 6.81 -9.32 12.47
C ARG A 307 7.12 -7.87 12.87
N MET A 308 7.79 -7.11 12.01
CA MET A 308 8.06 -5.69 12.27
C MET A 308 6.79 -4.86 12.18
N TYR A 309 5.89 -5.20 11.26
CA TYR A 309 4.59 -4.56 11.17
C TYR A 309 3.74 -4.77 12.43
N THR A 310 3.72 -5.97 13.01
CA THR A 310 3.00 -6.22 14.27
C THR A 310 3.56 -5.38 15.42
N TYR A 311 4.89 -5.24 15.52
CA TYR A 311 5.50 -4.34 16.51
C TYR A 311 5.12 -2.88 16.27
N ALA A 312 5.09 -2.44 15.01
CA ALA A 312 4.64 -1.09 14.69
C ALA A 312 3.18 -0.84 15.12
N CYS A 313 2.28 -1.81 14.92
CA CYS A 313 0.90 -1.72 15.38
C CYS A 313 0.80 -1.61 16.90
N GLU A 314 1.54 -2.45 17.63
CA GLU A 314 1.61 -2.42 19.10
C GLU A 314 2.12 -1.06 19.61
N TYR A 315 3.19 -0.53 19.01
CA TYR A 315 3.74 0.77 19.36
C TYR A 315 2.78 1.92 19.02
N ALA A 316 2.14 1.89 17.84
CA ALA A 316 1.15 2.90 17.47
C ALA A 316 -0.05 2.92 18.42
N GLN A 317 -0.50 1.75 18.87
CA GLN A 317 -1.55 1.63 19.89
C GLN A 317 -1.09 2.15 21.25
N ALA A 318 0.11 1.79 21.70
CA ALA A 318 0.69 2.26 22.96
C ALA A 318 0.91 3.78 22.98
N LEU A 319 1.25 4.37 21.82
CA LEU A 319 1.35 5.82 21.61
C LEU A 319 -0.01 6.51 21.42
N ASN A 320 -1.12 5.75 21.49
CA ASN A 320 -2.49 6.24 21.39
C ASN A 320 -2.81 6.92 20.04
N LEU A 321 -2.13 6.51 18.96
CA LEU A 321 -2.34 7.05 17.60
C LEU A 321 -3.70 6.66 16.99
N HIS A 322 -4.37 5.66 17.56
CA HIS A 322 -5.73 5.27 17.18
C HIS A 322 -6.82 6.20 17.76
N ASN A 323 -6.45 7.23 18.53
CA ASN A 323 -7.35 8.15 19.21
C ASN A 323 -6.97 9.63 18.98
N LEU A 324 -6.33 9.96 17.86
CA LEU A 324 -5.86 11.32 17.54
C LEU A 324 -6.97 12.38 17.62
N ASP A 325 -8.21 12.01 17.29
CA ASP A 325 -9.38 12.88 17.26
C ASP A 325 -10.36 12.64 18.43
N ALA A 326 -9.91 11.92 19.46
CA ALA A 326 -10.76 11.60 20.62
C ALA A 326 -11.11 12.84 21.48
N TYR A 327 -10.29 13.88 21.42
CA TYR A 327 -10.39 15.09 22.24
C TYR A 327 -10.50 16.33 21.33
N THR A 328 -11.30 17.33 21.76
CA THR A 328 -11.36 18.62 21.06
C THR A 328 -9.99 19.28 21.04
N ALA A 329 -9.52 19.67 19.84
CA ALA A 329 -8.22 20.28 19.62
C ALA A 329 -7.91 21.35 20.67
N ALA A 330 -6.77 21.20 21.34
CA ALA A 330 -6.32 22.21 22.30
C ALA A 330 -5.99 23.51 21.54
N ILE A 331 -6.23 24.66 22.17
CA ILE A 331 -5.85 25.95 21.58
C ILE A 331 -4.33 25.95 21.35
N GLY A 332 -3.90 26.08 20.09
CA GLY A 332 -2.48 26.06 19.71
C GLY A 332 -1.93 24.70 19.24
N GLN A 333 -2.79 23.71 18.99
CA GLN A 333 -2.38 22.45 18.37
C GLN A 333 -1.94 22.69 16.91
N ASP A 334 -0.79 22.14 16.54
CA ASP A 334 -0.28 22.19 15.17
C ASP A 334 -1.09 21.23 14.30
N GLU A 335 -2.09 21.76 13.59
CA GLU A 335 -2.94 20.98 12.69
C GLU A 335 -2.12 20.30 11.58
N THR A 336 -1.01 20.89 11.12
CA THR A 336 -0.20 20.28 10.05
C THR A 336 0.46 19.00 10.52
N LYS A 337 1.00 19.01 11.75
CA LYS A 337 1.55 17.82 12.39
C LYS A 337 0.47 16.78 12.67
N LEU A 338 -0.66 17.21 13.22
CA LEU A 338 -1.78 16.31 13.53
C LEU A 338 -2.29 15.62 12.26
N ASP A 339 -2.33 16.33 11.15
CA ASP A 339 -2.73 15.77 9.86
C ASP A 339 -1.73 14.75 9.31
N ALA A 340 -0.43 15.01 9.45
CA ALA A 340 0.62 14.04 9.14
C ALA A 340 0.49 12.77 10.00
N ASP A 341 0.15 12.91 11.28
CA ASP A 341 -0.06 11.77 12.19
C ASP A 341 -1.32 10.97 11.79
N ARG A 342 -2.41 11.65 11.37
CA ARG A 342 -3.59 10.97 10.79
C ARG A 342 -3.18 10.20 9.54
N LYS A 343 -2.41 10.82 8.64
CA LYS A 343 -1.96 10.20 7.38
C LYS A 343 -1.21 8.90 7.65
N GLY A 344 -0.22 8.95 8.55
CA GLY A 344 0.54 7.75 8.90
C GLY A 344 -0.32 6.65 9.54
N PHE A 345 -1.34 7.01 10.33
CA PHE A 345 -2.26 6.02 10.89
C PHE A 345 -3.14 5.35 9.81
N TRP A 346 -3.57 6.10 8.79
CA TRP A 346 -4.30 5.53 7.66
C TRP A 346 -3.42 4.64 6.77
N GLU A 347 -2.16 5.00 6.59
CA GLU A 347 -1.19 4.14 5.88
C GLU A 347 -0.93 2.84 6.66
N LEU A 348 -0.93 2.85 8.00
CA LEU A 348 -0.91 1.61 8.81
C LEU A 348 -2.10 0.70 8.48
N ILE A 349 -3.31 1.26 8.36
CA ILE A 349 -4.53 0.50 8.01
C ILE A 349 -4.39 -0.12 6.63
N GLN A 350 -3.89 0.64 5.66
CA GLN A 350 -3.67 0.16 4.30
C GLN A 350 -2.69 -1.03 4.28
N ILE A 351 -1.60 -0.95 5.04
CA ILE A 351 -0.63 -2.04 5.17
C ILE A 351 -1.27 -3.27 5.82
N ASP A 352 -2.15 -3.12 6.82
CA ASP A 352 -2.84 -4.26 7.45
C ASP A 352 -3.68 -5.03 6.43
N PHE A 353 -4.50 -4.30 5.66
CA PHE A 353 -5.33 -4.91 4.63
C PHE A 353 -4.50 -5.57 3.54
N PHE A 354 -3.37 -4.97 3.17
CA PHE A 354 -2.42 -5.57 2.25
C PHE A 354 -1.90 -6.92 2.79
N PHE A 355 -1.48 -6.99 4.06
CA PHE A 355 -1.04 -8.25 4.68
C PHE A 355 -2.16 -9.29 4.80
N ARG A 356 -3.37 -8.86 5.18
CA ARG A 356 -4.54 -9.73 5.29
C ARG A 356 -4.96 -10.34 3.95
N LEU A 357 -4.82 -9.59 2.86
CA LEU A 357 -5.26 -10.02 1.54
C LEU A 357 -4.21 -10.91 0.84
N LEU A 358 -2.96 -10.47 0.76
CA LEU A 358 -1.93 -11.16 -0.03
C LEU A 358 -1.29 -12.32 0.73
N PHE A 359 -1.00 -12.11 2.01
CA PHE A 359 -0.26 -13.07 2.84
C PHE A 359 -1.15 -13.84 3.80
N ASN A 360 -2.48 -13.59 3.73
CA ASN A 360 -3.48 -14.23 4.57
C ASN A 360 -3.14 -14.15 6.07
N ARG A 361 -2.60 -13.01 6.49
CA ARG A 361 -2.31 -12.74 7.91
C ARG A 361 -3.59 -12.34 8.65
N PRO A 362 -3.70 -12.61 9.96
CA PRO A 362 -4.79 -12.06 10.75
C PRO A 362 -4.68 -10.52 10.81
N PRO A 363 -5.78 -9.79 11.08
CA PRO A 363 -5.70 -8.36 11.32
C PRO A 363 -4.78 -8.07 12.52
N ALA A 364 -3.81 -7.16 12.36
CA ALA A 364 -2.97 -6.70 13.46
C ALA A 364 -3.48 -5.41 14.10
N ILE A 365 -4.14 -4.55 13.30
CA ILE A 365 -4.73 -3.30 13.79
C ILE A 365 -6.23 -3.27 13.47
N THR A 366 -6.64 -3.69 12.28
CA THR A 366 -8.03 -3.57 11.79
C THR A 366 -9.08 -4.43 12.51
N ASP A 367 -8.68 -5.29 13.46
CA ASP A 367 -9.58 -6.07 14.32
C ASP A 367 -10.47 -5.18 15.21
N SER A 368 -9.94 -4.01 15.58
CA SER A 368 -10.53 -3.03 16.48
C SER A 368 -10.88 -1.73 15.77
N MET A 369 -11.00 -1.76 14.44
CA MET A 369 -11.20 -0.58 13.58
C MET A 369 -12.40 0.29 14.00
N ASN A 370 -13.46 -0.34 14.50
CA ASN A 370 -14.67 0.33 14.98
C ASN A 370 -14.48 1.13 16.28
N THR A 371 -13.36 0.96 16.99
CA THR A 371 -13.06 1.66 18.24
C THR A 371 -12.28 2.96 18.03
N TRP A 372 -11.72 3.15 16.84
CA TRP A 372 -10.79 4.24 16.56
C TRP A 372 -11.48 5.58 16.44
N LYS A 373 -10.70 6.61 16.76
CA LYS A 373 -11.09 8.02 16.63
C LYS A 373 -9.97 8.74 15.90
N VAL A 374 -9.86 8.42 14.61
CA VAL A 374 -8.94 9.06 13.67
C VAL A 374 -9.77 9.47 12.47
N ASN A 375 -9.86 10.77 12.25
CA ASN A 375 -10.50 11.32 11.07
C ASN A 375 -9.63 11.02 9.85
N LEU A 376 -10.26 10.98 8.67
CA LEU A 376 -9.50 11.00 7.43
C LEU A 376 -8.59 12.25 7.42
N PRO A 377 -7.32 12.14 7.04
CA PRO A 377 -6.42 13.29 6.91
C PRO A 377 -7.06 14.31 5.99
N TRP A 378 -6.86 15.59 6.30
CA TRP A 378 -7.52 16.67 5.58
C TRP A 378 -7.07 16.72 4.13
N LEU A 379 -8.05 16.95 3.27
CA LEU A 379 -7.84 17.55 1.95
C LEU A 379 -7.95 19.08 1.97
N SER A 380 -8.24 19.73 3.11
CA SER A 380 -8.33 21.22 3.23
C SER A 380 -8.57 21.71 4.67
N SER A 381 -7.56 21.82 5.54
CA SER A 381 -7.66 22.70 6.71
C SER A 381 -7.28 24.14 6.33
N GLY A 382 -8.21 24.85 5.68
CA GLY A 382 -8.16 26.32 5.60
C GLY A 382 -7.15 26.98 4.64
N SER A 383 -6.45 26.25 3.78
CA SER A 383 -5.50 26.83 2.81
C SER A 383 -5.51 26.06 1.48
N ALA A 384 -5.99 26.70 0.42
CA ALA A 384 -6.02 26.27 -0.99
C ALA A 384 -6.67 24.89 -1.31
N PRO A 385 -7.37 24.74 -2.45
CA PRO A 385 -7.77 23.41 -2.92
C PRO A 385 -6.52 22.54 -3.16
N PRO A 386 -6.59 21.23 -2.89
CA PRO A 386 -5.49 20.31 -3.15
C PRO A 386 -5.11 20.34 -4.63
N ASP A 387 -3.81 20.35 -4.95
CA ASP A 387 -3.35 20.26 -6.33
C ASP A 387 -3.55 18.82 -6.83
N LEU A 388 -4.60 18.63 -7.61
CA LEU A 388 -4.96 17.34 -8.22
C LEU A 388 -4.03 16.94 -9.37
N ASN A 389 -3.08 17.79 -9.76
CA ASN A 389 -2.01 17.42 -10.69
C ASN A 389 -0.74 16.96 -9.96
N ALA A 390 -0.66 17.17 -8.65
CA ALA A 390 0.46 16.72 -7.85
C ALA A 390 0.34 15.21 -7.59
N VAL A 391 1.33 14.46 -8.05
CA VAL A 391 1.40 13.01 -7.93
C VAL A 391 1.19 12.53 -6.48
N PRO A 392 1.84 13.12 -5.44
CA PRO A 392 1.63 12.68 -4.05
C PRO A 392 0.21 12.87 -3.52
N THR A 393 -0.50 13.90 -4.01
CA THR A 393 -1.89 14.15 -3.64
C THR A 393 -2.80 13.08 -4.21
N VAL A 394 -2.67 12.80 -5.51
CA VAL A 394 -3.54 11.84 -6.20
C VAL A 394 -3.29 10.43 -5.70
N THR A 395 -2.03 10.02 -5.52
CA THR A 395 -1.71 8.67 -5.04
C THR A 395 -2.26 8.42 -3.64
N PHE A 396 -2.25 9.44 -2.78
CA PHE A 396 -2.91 9.38 -1.47
C PHE A 396 -4.44 9.23 -1.56
N LEU A 397 -5.09 9.99 -2.46
CA LEU A 397 -6.54 9.89 -2.70
C LEU A 397 -6.93 8.50 -3.20
N MET A 398 -6.20 8.00 -4.21
CA MET A 398 -6.41 6.68 -4.76
C MET A 398 -6.15 5.60 -3.71
N GLY A 399 -5.04 5.67 -2.98
CA GLY A 399 -4.73 4.73 -1.88
C GLY A 399 -5.80 4.71 -0.80
N SER A 400 -6.36 5.87 -0.47
CA SER A 400 -7.50 5.98 0.47
C SER A 400 -8.75 5.28 -0.08
N ARG A 401 -9.12 5.51 -1.35
CA ARG A 401 -10.25 4.82 -2.00
C ARG A 401 -10.04 3.30 -2.04
N LEU A 402 -8.86 2.84 -2.41
CA LEU A 402 -8.50 1.42 -2.37
C LEU A 402 -8.65 0.83 -0.96
N THR A 403 -8.24 1.57 0.07
CA THR A 403 -8.38 1.17 1.48
C THR A 403 -9.85 1.02 1.88
N PHE A 404 -10.74 1.92 1.44
CA PHE A 404 -12.17 1.80 1.67
C PHE A 404 -12.78 0.58 0.98
N ILE A 405 -12.43 0.36 -0.29
CA ILE A 405 -12.88 -0.81 -1.04
C ILE A 405 -12.50 -2.11 -0.32
N LEU A 406 -11.24 -2.24 0.13
CA LEU A 406 -10.83 -3.41 0.90
C LEU A 406 -11.51 -3.51 2.28
N SER A 407 -11.70 -2.40 2.97
CA SER A 407 -12.43 -2.39 4.24
C SER A 407 -13.84 -2.96 4.05
N HIS A 408 -14.57 -2.51 3.03
CA HIS A 408 -15.91 -3.01 2.73
C HIS A 408 -15.89 -4.48 2.32
N PHE A 409 -14.93 -4.89 1.47
CA PHE A 409 -14.75 -6.28 1.10
C PHE A 409 -14.56 -7.19 2.32
N PHE A 410 -13.67 -6.83 3.26
CA PHE A 410 -13.43 -7.63 4.46
C PHE A 410 -14.64 -7.63 5.41
N GLN A 411 -15.35 -6.51 5.56
CA GLN A 411 -16.58 -6.45 6.36
C GLN A 411 -17.65 -7.40 5.83
N ASP A 412 -17.83 -7.43 4.51
CA ASP A 412 -18.78 -8.33 3.87
C ASP A 412 -18.32 -9.80 3.93
N LEU A 413 -17.02 -10.04 3.74
CA LEU A 413 -16.43 -11.38 3.81
C LEU A 413 -16.53 -12.00 5.21
N GLU A 414 -16.39 -11.17 6.25
CA GLU A 414 -16.41 -11.59 7.66
C GLU A 414 -17.82 -11.52 8.27
N SER A 415 -18.83 -11.16 7.46
CA SER A 415 -20.22 -11.16 7.89
C SER A 415 -20.69 -12.58 8.24
N PRO A 416 -21.40 -12.78 9.36
CA PRO A 416 -21.92 -14.11 9.74
C PRO A 416 -22.82 -14.76 8.68
N ASP A 417 -23.46 -13.95 7.84
CA ASP A 417 -24.38 -14.40 6.79
C ASP A 417 -23.68 -14.60 5.43
N CYS A 418 -22.36 -14.39 5.37
CA CYS A 418 -21.57 -14.50 4.15
C CYS A 418 -21.48 -15.94 3.65
N ASN A 419 -21.89 -16.16 2.40
CA ASN A 419 -21.60 -17.36 1.62
C ASN A 419 -21.08 -16.96 0.22
N GLU A 420 -20.49 -17.92 -0.50
CA GLU A 420 -19.86 -17.67 -1.80
C GLU A 420 -20.79 -16.96 -2.80
N ASP A 421 -22.04 -17.41 -2.91
CA ASP A 421 -23.03 -16.85 -3.85
C ASP A 421 -23.37 -15.39 -3.53
N THR A 422 -23.33 -15.01 -2.25
CA THR A 422 -23.61 -13.63 -1.81
C THR A 422 -22.41 -12.69 -1.93
N ILE A 423 -21.20 -13.17 -1.68
CA ILE A 423 -19.99 -12.32 -1.68
C ILE A 423 -19.41 -12.14 -3.07
N ARG A 424 -19.55 -13.15 -3.95
CA ARG A 424 -19.02 -13.11 -5.32
C ARG A 424 -19.46 -11.89 -6.14
N PRO A 425 -20.77 -11.57 -6.26
CA PRO A 425 -21.19 -10.40 -7.04
C PRO A 425 -20.67 -9.08 -6.45
N LYS A 426 -20.58 -8.97 -5.12
CA LYS A 426 -20.03 -7.78 -4.44
C LYS A 426 -18.53 -7.64 -4.67
N ALA A 427 -17.78 -8.72 -4.60
CA ALA A 427 -16.34 -8.71 -4.88
C ALA A 427 -16.05 -8.28 -6.32
N GLU A 428 -16.83 -8.75 -7.29
CA GLU A 428 -16.73 -8.30 -8.68
C GLU A 428 -17.07 -6.81 -8.83
N GLU A 429 -18.01 -6.28 -8.02
CA GLU A 429 -18.31 -4.85 -7.96
C GLU A 429 -17.15 -4.04 -7.40
N TYR A 430 -16.53 -4.48 -6.30
CA TYR A 430 -15.32 -3.86 -5.77
C TYR A 430 -14.18 -3.87 -6.79
N CYS A 431 -13.97 -4.98 -7.51
CA CYS A 431 -12.96 -5.06 -8.56
C CYS A 431 -13.24 -4.06 -9.71
N ARG A 432 -14.51 -3.92 -10.11
CA ARG A 432 -14.92 -2.93 -11.11
C ARG A 432 -14.72 -1.50 -10.63
N GLU A 433 -14.97 -1.23 -9.35
CA GLU A 433 -14.73 0.09 -8.75
C GLU A 433 -13.24 0.48 -8.79
N ILE A 434 -12.34 -0.47 -8.51
CA ILE A 434 -10.89 -0.26 -8.65
C ILE A 434 -10.51 0.06 -10.10
N GLY A 435 -11.05 -0.67 -11.08
CA GLY A 435 -10.81 -0.38 -12.50
C GLY A 435 -11.31 1.01 -12.91
N GLN A 436 -12.53 1.37 -12.50
CA GLN A 436 -13.10 2.70 -12.76
C GLN A 436 -12.28 3.83 -12.12
N LEU A 437 -11.73 3.61 -10.93
CA LEU A 437 -10.81 4.54 -10.29
C LEU A 437 -9.56 4.75 -11.15
N PHE A 438 -9.00 3.70 -11.74
CA PHE A 438 -7.82 3.82 -12.60
C PHE A 438 -8.13 4.52 -13.92
N ASP A 439 -9.30 4.28 -14.50
CA ASP A 439 -9.78 4.97 -15.70
C ASP A 439 -10.04 6.46 -15.43
N GLU A 440 -10.67 6.79 -14.29
CA GLU A 440 -10.97 8.17 -13.87
C GLU A 440 -9.72 9.05 -13.83
N TYR A 441 -8.61 8.51 -13.31
CA TYR A 441 -7.34 9.20 -13.19
C TYR A 441 -6.38 8.94 -14.37
N GLN A 442 -6.78 8.12 -15.35
CA GLN A 442 -5.94 7.71 -16.49
C GLN A 442 -4.54 7.25 -16.08
N ILE A 443 -4.48 6.38 -15.07
CA ILE A 443 -3.21 6.13 -14.35
C ILE A 443 -2.14 5.49 -15.23
N GLU A 444 -2.50 4.60 -16.16
CA GLU A 444 -1.54 3.99 -17.09
C GLU A 444 -0.85 5.06 -17.97
N ASP A 445 -1.61 5.96 -18.57
CA ASP A 445 -1.09 7.08 -19.38
C ASP A 445 -0.27 8.06 -18.55
N TRP A 446 -0.66 8.30 -17.30
CA TRP A 446 0.07 9.18 -16.40
C TRP A 446 1.41 8.57 -15.99
N ILE A 447 1.47 7.27 -15.67
CA ILE A 447 2.72 6.56 -15.41
C ILE A 447 3.64 6.68 -16.62
N GLN A 448 3.15 6.38 -17.82
CA GLN A 448 3.96 6.42 -19.04
C GLN A 448 4.55 7.82 -19.28
N ARG A 449 3.75 8.88 -19.15
CA ARG A 449 4.23 10.26 -19.30
C ARG A 449 5.25 10.62 -18.22
N THR A 450 4.99 10.28 -16.97
CA THR A 450 5.87 10.61 -15.83
C THR A 450 7.23 9.93 -15.98
N VAL A 451 7.22 8.63 -16.29
CA VAL A 451 8.44 7.85 -16.53
C VAL A 451 9.23 8.39 -17.72
N ALA A 452 8.56 8.80 -18.80
CA ALA A 452 9.20 9.41 -19.97
C ALA A 452 9.90 10.76 -19.66
N THR A 453 9.38 11.54 -18.70
CA THR A 453 10.04 12.78 -18.25
C THR A 453 11.24 12.56 -17.33
N GLY A 454 11.47 11.33 -16.87
CA GLY A 454 12.55 10.99 -15.93
C GLY A 454 12.24 11.34 -14.46
N ALA A 455 10.99 11.69 -14.13
CA ALA A 455 10.53 11.93 -12.76
C ALA A 455 10.39 10.61 -11.98
N LYS A 456 11.53 10.04 -11.54
CA LYS A 456 11.62 8.68 -10.96
C LYS A 456 10.74 8.47 -9.73
N ALA A 457 10.79 9.41 -8.77
CA ALA A 457 10.05 9.29 -7.52
C ALA A 457 8.53 9.29 -7.77
N ASP A 458 8.07 10.21 -8.62
CA ASP A 458 6.66 10.30 -9.01
C ASP A 458 6.21 9.08 -9.80
N GLY A 459 7.03 8.63 -10.76
CA GLY A 459 6.75 7.42 -11.53
C GLY A 459 6.66 6.16 -10.65
N TRP A 460 7.51 6.07 -9.62
CA TRP A 460 7.42 5.00 -8.64
C TRP A 460 6.15 5.09 -7.79
N LEU A 461 5.79 6.28 -7.32
CA LEU A 461 4.60 6.48 -6.47
C LEU A 461 3.29 6.18 -7.23
N LEU A 462 3.18 6.58 -8.50
CA LEU A 462 2.07 6.19 -9.37
C LEU A 462 2.07 4.68 -9.63
N GLY A 463 3.24 4.11 -9.88
CA GLY A 463 3.40 2.67 -10.04
C GLY A 463 2.96 1.88 -8.81
N ASP A 464 3.34 2.32 -7.62
CA ASP A 464 3.03 1.71 -6.33
C ASP A 464 1.52 1.59 -6.09
N VAL A 465 0.78 2.68 -6.30
CA VAL A 465 -0.69 2.68 -6.13
C VAL A 465 -1.39 1.86 -7.22
N ALA A 466 -0.90 1.90 -8.46
CA ALA A 466 -1.45 1.10 -9.56
C ALA A 466 -1.23 -0.40 -9.33
N MET A 467 0.00 -0.81 -9.02
CA MET A 467 0.33 -2.19 -8.69
C MET A 467 -0.50 -2.67 -7.49
N THR A 468 -0.62 -1.85 -6.44
CA THR A 468 -1.48 -2.18 -5.28
C THR A 468 -2.92 -2.48 -5.69
N GLY A 469 -3.57 -1.61 -6.48
CA GLY A 469 -4.96 -1.83 -6.88
C GLY A 469 -5.15 -3.02 -7.83
N TYR A 470 -4.26 -3.25 -8.80
CA TYR A 470 -4.33 -4.45 -9.63
C TYR A 470 -4.10 -5.72 -8.81
N THR A 471 -3.17 -5.71 -7.85
CA THR A 471 -2.99 -6.83 -6.92
C THR A 471 -4.25 -7.06 -6.09
N TYR A 472 -4.96 -5.99 -5.66
CA TYR A 472 -6.23 -6.13 -4.95
C TYR A 472 -7.27 -6.83 -5.81
N ILE A 473 -7.46 -6.45 -7.08
CA ILE A 473 -8.40 -7.13 -7.99
C ILE A 473 -8.10 -8.64 -8.06
N ILE A 474 -6.84 -8.99 -8.34
CA ILE A 474 -6.42 -10.38 -8.50
C ILE A 474 -6.63 -11.17 -7.21
N PHE A 475 -6.24 -10.63 -6.06
CA PHE A 475 -6.28 -11.37 -4.80
C PHE A 475 -7.66 -11.36 -4.13
N ILE A 476 -8.53 -10.38 -4.39
CA ILE A 476 -9.95 -10.43 -4.02
C ILE A 476 -10.60 -11.63 -4.73
N LEU A 477 -10.46 -11.70 -6.06
CA LEU A 477 -11.03 -12.79 -6.87
C LEU A 477 -10.44 -14.15 -6.49
N ARG A 478 -9.15 -14.20 -6.18
CA ARG A 478 -8.49 -15.40 -5.67
C ARG A 478 -9.08 -15.85 -4.35
N LYS A 479 -9.24 -14.92 -3.41
CA LYS A 479 -9.73 -15.24 -2.07
C LYS A 479 -11.08 -15.93 -2.15
N LEU A 480 -11.95 -15.50 -3.08
CA LEU A 480 -13.23 -16.16 -3.37
C LEU A 480 -13.09 -17.58 -3.92
N ALA A 481 -12.19 -17.80 -4.88
CA ALA A 481 -11.96 -19.13 -5.46
C ALA A 481 -11.47 -20.15 -4.40
N VAL A 482 -10.80 -19.68 -3.35
CA VAL A 482 -10.22 -20.52 -2.28
C VAL A 482 -11.17 -20.66 -1.07
N LEU A 483 -12.28 -19.90 -0.99
CA LEU A 483 -13.25 -20.03 0.13
C LEU A 483 -13.80 -21.45 0.29
N THR A 484 -13.84 -22.23 -0.79
CA THR A 484 -14.32 -23.63 -0.81
C THR A 484 -13.22 -24.66 -0.59
N SER A 485 -11.95 -24.24 -0.50
CA SER A 485 -10.79 -25.14 -0.42
C SER A 485 -10.18 -25.19 0.99
N ASN A 486 -9.82 -26.39 1.45
CA ASN A 486 -9.28 -26.67 2.79
C ASN A 486 -7.80 -26.26 2.96
N SER A 487 -7.40 -25.05 2.56
CA SER A 487 -6.28 -24.29 3.14
C SER A 487 -5.91 -23.11 2.23
N PRO A 488 -5.82 -21.87 2.75
CA PRO A 488 -5.30 -20.73 2.02
C PRO A 488 -3.77 -20.80 1.98
N ARG A 489 -3.21 -21.67 1.14
CA ARG A 489 -1.77 -21.64 0.85
C ARG A 489 -1.47 -20.46 -0.07
N PRO A 490 -0.23 -19.93 -0.11
CA PRO A 490 0.20 -19.01 -1.18
C PRO A 490 -0.09 -19.61 -2.57
N VAL A 491 -0.22 -18.77 -3.60
CA VAL A 491 -0.36 -19.24 -5.00
C VAL A 491 0.77 -20.23 -5.28
N SER A 492 0.38 -21.47 -5.59
CA SER A 492 1.29 -22.61 -5.74
C SER A 492 1.13 -23.33 -7.07
N CYS A 493 -0.02 -23.20 -7.71
CA CYS A 493 -0.33 -23.81 -9.01
C CYS A 493 -1.39 -23.02 -9.77
N ASP A 494 -1.62 -23.40 -11.03
CA ASP A 494 -2.62 -22.75 -11.90
C ASP A 494 -4.05 -22.82 -11.37
N ALA A 495 -4.36 -23.81 -10.52
CA ALA A 495 -5.66 -23.90 -9.86
C ALA A 495 -5.89 -22.79 -8.82
N ASP A 496 -4.82 -22.14 -8.34
CA ASP A 496 -4.90 -21.00 -7.42
C ASP A 496 -5.08 -19.65 -8.16
N ILE A 497 -4.99 -19.65 -9.49
CA ILE A 497 -5.16 -18.44 -10.32
C ILE A 497 -6.66 -18.19 -10.55
N PRO A 498 -7.19 -16.99 -10.30
CA PRO A 498 -8.61 -16.71 -10.53
C PRO A 498 -8.97 -16.86 -12.01
N ASP A 499 -9.93 -17.72 -12.30
CA ASP A 499 -10.55 -17.81 -13.63
C ASP A 499 -11.62 -16.72 -13.76
N SER A 500 -11.19 -15.51 -14.12
CA SER A 500 -12.07 -14.35 -14.28
C SER A 500 -11.52 -13.39 -15.34
N PRO A 501 -12.36 -12.87 -16.25
CA PRO A 501 -11.95 -11.82 -17.18
C PRO A 501 -11.39 -10.58 -16.47
N LEU A 502 -11.93 -10.23 -15.29
CA LEU A 502 -11.42 -9.12 -14.48
C LEU A 502 -9.99 -9.36 -14.00
N ALA A 503 -9.63 -10.60 -13.67
CA ALA A 503 -8.26 -10.96 -13.27
C ALA A 503 -7.29 -10.89 -14.45
N VAL A 504 -7.73 -11.24 -15.66
CA VAL A 504 -6.93 -11.13 -16.88
C VAL A 504 -6.67 -9.65 -17.23
N GLU A 505 -7.71 -8.81 -17.23
CA GLU A 505 -7.55 -7.37 -17.46
C GLU A 505 -6.64 -6.71 -16.41
N ALA A 506 -6.84 -7.02 -15.13
CA ALA A 506 -5.96 -6.53 -14.07
C ALA A 506 -4.52 -7.02 -14.21
N SER A 507 -4.32 -8.25 -14.69
CA SER A 507 -2.99 -8.79 -14.97
C SER A 507 -2.31 -8.06 -16.12
N ARG A 508 -3.04 -7.70 -17.19
CA ARG A 508 -2.51 -6.85 -18.27
C ARG A 508 -2.09 -5.49 -17.73
N GLY A 509 -2.97 -4.80 -16.99
CA GLY A 509 -2.67 -3.50 -16.39
C GLY A 509 -1.44 -3.54 -15.48
N MET A 510 -1.38 -4.51 -14.56
CA MET A 510 -0.21 -4.76 -13.71
C MET A 510 1.07 -4.93 -14.54
N LEU A 511 1.04 -5.78 -15.57
CA LEU A 511 2.23 -6.07 -16.36
C LEU A 511 2.67 -4.88 -17.22
N ARG A 512 1.75 -4.03 -17.69
CA ARG A 512 2.11 -2.76 -18.35
C ARG A 512 2.82 -1.80 -17.40
N VAL A 513 2.35 -1.69 -16.16
CA VAL A 513 3.02 -0.89 -15.12
C VAL A 513 4.40 -1.47 -14.80
N VAL A 514 4.50 -2.79 -14.62
CA VAL A 514 5.77 -3.50 -14.39
C VAL A 514 6.75 -3.26 -15.53
N ARG A 515 6.32 -3.36 -16.79
CA ARG A 515 7.14 -3.05 -17.97
C ARG A 515 7.65 -1.61 -17.92
N ALA A 516 6.76 -0.64 -17.70
CA ALA A 516 7.13 0.78 -17.63
C ALA A 516 8.18 1.05 -16.54
N ILE A 517 8.06 0.41 -15.38
CA ILE A 517 9.03 0.55 -14.28
C ILE A 517 10.35 -0.13 -14.60
N LEU A 518 10.31 -1.39 -15.06
CA LEU A 518 11.50 -2.21 -15.27
C LEU A 518 12.37 -1.71 -16.43
N VAL A 519 11.78 -1.19 -17.51
CA VAL A 519 12.55 -0.63 -18.63
C VAL A 519 13.48 0.50 -18.15
N HIS A 520 13.04 1.28 -17.16
CA HIS A 520 13.79 2.41 -16.61
C HIS A 520 14.60 2.06 -15.36
N ASN A 521 14.29 0.94 -14.69
CA ASN A 521 15.00 0.48 -13.49
C ASN A 521 15.22 -1.05 -13.52
N PRO A 522 16.01 -1.59 -14.47
CA PRO A 522 16.17 -3.03 -14.68
C PRO A 522 17.15 -3.63 -13.67
N TYR A 523 16.87 -3.49 -12.37
CA TYR A 523 17.75 -3.95 -11.30
C TYR A 523 17.15 -5.12 -10.52
N PRO A 524 17.96 -6.06 -10.03
CA PRO A 524 17.49 -7.16 -9.18
C PRO A 524 16.67 -6.69 -7.99
N GLU A 525 17.03 -5.56 -7.38
CA GLU A 525 16.32 -4.94 -6.27
C GLU A 525 14.89 -4.52 -6.66
N THR A 526 14.71 -3.88 -7.82
CA THR A 526 13.38 -3.55 -8.36
C THR A 526 12.55 -4.82 -8.57
N MET A 527 13.18 -5.88 -9.10
CA MET A 527 12.50 -7.16 -9.32
C MET A 527 12.08 -7.82 -7.99
N CYS A 528 12.87 -7.67 -6.92
CA CYS A 528 12.50 -8.16 -5.59
C CYS A 528 11.18 -7.52 -5.11
N VAL A 529 11.03 -6.21 -5.30
CA VAL A 529 9.79 -5.50 -4.94
C VAL A 529 8.61 -6.01 -5.77
N ILE A 530 8.75 -6.04 -7.10
CA ILE A 530 7.69 -6.42 -8.03
C ILE A 530 7.23 -7.88 -7.83
N LEU A 531 8.16 -8.80 -7.65
CA LEU A 531 7.86 -10.23 -7.51
C LEU A 531 7.50 -10.60 -6.06
N GLY A 532 8.01 -9.85 -5.09
CA GLY A 532 7.90 -10.15 -3.66
C GLY A 532 6.66 -9.53 -3.05
N ILE A 533 6.62 -8.20 -3.06
CA ILE A 533 5.52 -7.42 -2.47
C ILE A 533 4.28 -7.58 -3.34
N TYR A 534 4.38 -7.27 -4.63
CA TYR A 534 3.22 -7.23 -5.53
C TYR A 534 2.85 -8.58 -6.13
N ARG A 535 3.69 -9.60 -5.94
CA ARG A 535 3.48 -10.95 -6.46
C ARG A 535 3.21 -10.97 -7.97
N ALA A 536 3.89 -10.10 -8.74
CA ALA A 536 3.63 -9.93 -10.18
C ALA A 536 3.83 -11.20 -11.02
N TYR A 537 4.52 -12.22 -10.50
CA TYR A 537 4.58 -13.55 -11.13
C TYR A 537 3.19 -14.21 -11.24
N VAL A 538 2.23 -13.85 -10.37
CA VAL A 538 0.83 -14.28 -10.43
C VAL A 538 0.13 -13.65 -11.63
N SER A 539 0.34 -12.34 -11.86
CA SER A 539 -0.17 -11.65 -13.05
C SER A 539 0.45 -12.23 -14.33
N TYR A 540 1.75 -12.49 -14.31
CA TYR A 540 2.46 -13.14 -15.42
C TYR A 540 1.87 -14.51 -15.72
N ALA A 541 1.65 -15.35 -14.69
CA ALA A 541 1.04 -16.67 -14.84
C ALA A 541 -0.40 -16.58 -15.37
N CYS A 542 -1.21 -15.65 -14.82
CA CYS A 542 -2.59 -15.43 -15.25
C CYS A 542 -2.67 -15.08 -16.73
N LEU A 543 -1.88 -14.10 -17.19
CA LEU A 543 -1.89 -13.68 -18.59
C LEU A 543 -1.33 -14.77 -19.52
N LEU A 544 -0.24 -15.43 -19.12
CA LEU A 544 0.34 -16.52 -19.91
C LEU A 544 -0.60 -17.72 -20.03
N ASN A 545 -1.30 -18.10 -18.96
CA ASN A 545 -2.31 -19.15 -19.01
C ASN A 545 -3.46 -18.80 -19.94
N HIS A 546 -3.91 -17.54 -19.92
CA HIS A 546 -4.93 -17.05 -20.85
C HIS A 546 -4.49 -17.22 -22.31
N VAL A 547 -3.23 -16.87 -22.62
CA VAL A 547 -2.63 -17.08 -23.95
C VAL A 547 -2.52 -18.56 -24.30
N LEU A 548 -1.97 -19.40 -23.41
CA LEU A 548 -1.72 -20.81 -23.70
C LEU A 548 -2.99 -21.65 -23.84
N ARG A 549 -4.06 -21.28 -23.14
CA ARG A 549 -5.39 -21.92 -23.23
C ARG A 549 -6.23 -21.44 -24.41
N ALA A 550 -5.82 -20.37 -25.10
CA ALA A 550 -6.51 -19.89 -26.29
C ALA A 550 -6.47 -20.93 -27.43
N VAL A 551 -7.55 -20.99 -28.21
CA VAL A 551 -7.63 -21.86 -29.38
C VAL A 551 -6.64 -21.41 -30.46
N ASP A 552 -6.57 -20.10 -30.69
CA ASP A 552 -5.56 -19.48 -31.56
C ASP A 552 -4.70 -18.51 -30.74
N VAL A 553 -3.48 -18.95 -30.41
CA VAL A 553 -2.52 -18.14 -29.65
C VAL A 553 -2.17 -16.83 -30.37
N ARG A 554 -2.30 -16.77 -31.70
CA ARG A 554 -1.96 -15.56 -32.50
C ARG A 554 -2.94 -14.41 -32.30
N SER A 555 -4.16 -14.68 -31.81
CA SER A 555 -5.11 -13.60 -31.49
C SER A 555 -4.70 -12.80 -30.26
N HIS A 556 -3.69 -13.26 -29.52
CA HIS A 556 -3.18 -12.62 -28.30
C HIS A 556 -1.77 -12.05 -28.49
N TYR A 557 -1.47 -11.51 -29.68
CA TYR A 557 -0.14 -10.99 -30.01
C TYR A 557 0.35 -9.94 -29.01
N ASP A 558 -0.48 -8.96 -28.65
CA ASP A 558 -0.10 -7.88 -27.71
C ASP A 558 0.23 -8.42 -26.32
N ASP A 559 -0.48 -9.46 -25.86
CA ASP A 559 -0.21 -10.12 -24.58
C ASP A 559 1.12 -10.89 -24.63
N ILE A 560 1.42 -11.54 -25.76
CA ILE A 560 2.70 -12.24 -25.98
C ILE A 560 3.86 -11.24 -26.00
N GLU A 561 3.73 -10.15 -26.74
CA GLU A 561 4.75 -9.09 -26.83
C GLU A 561 5.04 -8.51 -25.44
N LEU A 562 4.01 -8.19 -24.66
CA LEU A 562 4.16 -7.68 -23.30
C LEU A 562 4.94 -8.67 -22.39
N LEU A 563 4.60 -9.96 -22.44
CA LEU A 563 5.29 -10.99 -21.65
C LEU A 563 6.75 -11.17 -22.10
N GLU A 564 7.00 -11.19 -23.41
CA GLU A 564 8.36 -11.30 -23.97
C GLU A 564 9.24 -10.10 -23.57
N GLU A 565 8.74 -8.87 -23.72
CA GLU A 565 9.48 -7.66 -23.36
C GLU A 565 9.84 -7.62 -21.86
N ILE A 566 8.90 -7.99 -20.98
CA ILE A 566 9.19 -8.08 -19.54
C ILE A 566 10.28 -9.13 -19.29
N GLY A 567 10.17 -10.30 -19.92
CA GLY A 567 11.16 -11.35 -19.81
C GLY A 567 12.56 -10.92 -20.27
N GLU A 568 12.64 -10.20 -21.39
CA GLU A 568 13.90 -9.65 -21.92
C GLU A 568 14.54 -8.62 -20.99
N VAL A 569 13.73 -7.71 -20.44
CA VAL A 569 14.21 -6.70 -19.48
C VAL A 569 14.71 -7.38 -18.20
N MET A 570 13.99 -8.38 -17.68
CA MET A 570 14.44 -9.16 -16.52
C MET A 570 15.76 -9.91 -16.79
N LEU A 571 15.88 -10.53 -17.96
CA LEU A 571 17.10 -11.22 -18.40
C LEU A 571 18.31 -10.28 -18.49
N LYS A 572 18.10 -9.09 -19.06
CA LYS A 572 19.15 -8.08 -19.20
C LYS A 572 19.58 -7.53 -17.84
N GLY A 573 18.61 -7.19 -16.98
CA GLY A 573 18.85 -6.58 -15.67
C GLY A 573 19.51 -7.48 -14.65
N SER A 574 19.28 -8.79 -14.74
CA SER A 574 19.76 -9.78 -13.77
C SER A 574 20.84 -10.72 -14.31
N ARG A 575 21.47 -10.37 -15.44
CA ARG A 575 22.46 -11.23 -16.12
C ARG A 575 23.63 -11.65 -15.22
N ASP A 576 24.07 -10.75 -14.36
CA ASP A 576 25.22 -10.97 -13.47
C ASP A 576 24.82 -11.36 -12.03
N ASP A 577 23.52 -11.37 -11.70
CA ASP A 577 23.03 -11.79 -10.39
C ASP A 577 22.67 -13.28 -10.40
N ARG A 578 23.53 -14.08 -9.74
CA ARG A 578 23.36 -15.54 -9.66
C ARG A 578 22.10 -15.95 -8.90
N ASP A 579 21.59 -15.10 -8.02
CA ASP A 579 20.41 -15.41 -7.22
C ASP A 579 19.14 -15.47 -8.09
N PHE A 580 19.13 -14.77 -9.24
CA PHE A 580 17.99 -14.69 -10.17
C PHE A 580 17.98 -15.78 -11.26
N VAL A 581 19.04 -16.57 -11.39
CA VAL A 581 19.16 -17.62 -12.42
C VAL A 581 17.95 -18.57 -12.49
N PRO A 582 17.35 -19.03 -11.37
CA PRO A 582 16.15 -19.87 -11.41
C PRO A 582 14.97 -19.22 -12.15
N LEU A 583 14.69 -17.95 -11.85
CA LEU A 583 13.61 -17.19 -12.49
C LEU A 583 13.87 -16.99 -13.98
N LEU A 584 15.10 -16.61 -14.35
CA LEU A 584 15.46 -16.38 -15.74
C LEU A 584 15.28 -17.65 -16.59
N ARG A 585 15.64 -18.82 -16.04
CA ARG A 585 15.41 -20.12 -16.71
C ARG A 585 13.94 -20.44 -16.87
N ALA A 586 13.13 -20.17 -15.83
CA ALA A 586 11.69 -20.39 -15.89
C ALA A 586 11.03 -19.54 -16.98
N ILE A 587 11.32 -18.23 -17.01
CA ILE A 587 10.81 -17.31 -18.04
C ILE A 587 11.23 -17.75 -19.44
N GLN A 588 12.50 -18.11 -19.64
CA GLN A 588 12.99 -18.62 -20.94
C GLN A 588 12.29 -19.91 -21.37
N SER A 589 12.10 -20.86 -20.45
CA SER A 589 11.41 -22.11 -20.73
C SER A 589 9.96 -21.89 -21.13
N LEU A 590 9.26 -20.97 -20.45
CA LEU A 590 7.89 -20.60 -20.77
C LEU A 590 7.79 -19.87 -22.12
N GLY A 591 8.76 -19.01 -22.45
CA GLY A 591 8.84 -18.36 -23.76
C GLY A 591 9.05 -19.36 -24.92
N ILE A 592 9.82 -20.43 -24.70
CA ILE A 592 9.96 -21.52 -25.68
C ILE A 592 8.62 -22.22 -25.92
N GLU A 593 7.83 -22.42 -24.86
CA GLU A 593 6.51 -23.05 -24.97
C GLU A 593 5.53 -22.18 -25.79
N VAL A 594 5.50 -20.87 -25.57
CA VAL A 594 4.67 -19.95 -26.38
C VAL A 594 5.04 -20.06 -27.85
N LYS A 595 6.34 -20.04 -28.16
CA LYS A 595 6.85 -20.20 -29.54
C LYS A 595 6.48 -21.55 -30.15
N ARG A 596 6.51 -22.62 -29.35
CA ARG A 596 6.06 -23.96 -29.78
C ARG A 596 4.58 -23.94 -30.17
N ARG A 597 3.71 -23.36 -29.34
CA ARG A 597 2.27 -23.25 -29.60
C ARG A 597 1.96 -22.38 -30.84
N LEU A 598 2.70 -21.29 -31.04
CA LEU A 598 2.60 -20.47 -32.25
C LEU A 598 2.91 -21.27 -33.53
N ASN A 599 3.94 -22.12 -33.48
CA ASN A 599 4.33 -22.98 -34.60
C ASN A 599 3.34 -24.11 -34.87
N ASP A 600 2.75 -24.71 -33.82
CA ASP A 600 1.72 -25.76 -33.96
C ASP A 600 0.48 -25.23 -34.70
N VAL A 601 0.06 -23.99 -34.40
CA VAL A 601 -1.05 -23.34 -35.09
C VAL A 601 -0.70 -23.02 -36.55
N ALA A 602 0.54 -22.63 -36.83
CA ALA A 602 1.01 -22.41 -38.20
C ALA A 602 1.00 -23.71 -39.03
N ALA A 603 1.42 -24.83 -38.43
CA ALA A 603 1.41 -26.15 -39.08
C ALA A 603 0.00 -26.66 -39.35
N THR A 604 -0.92 -26.52 -38.40
CA THR A 604 -2.33 -26.92 -38.56
C THR A 604 -3.11 -26.04 -39.54
N GLY A 605 -2.82 -24.73 -39.57
CA GLY A 605 -3.36 -23.80 -40.57
C GLY A 605 -2.86 -24.06 -42.00
N SER A 606 -1.61 -24.52 -42.16
CA SER A 606 -1.07 -24.93 -43.46
C SER A 606 -1.76 -26.20 -43.99
N VAL A 607 -2.01 -27.18 -43.11
CA VAL A 607 -2.67 -28.44 -43.50
C VAL A 607 -4.16 -28.24 -43.83
N ALA A 608 -4.84 -27.29 -43.18
CA ALA A 608 -6.23 -26.95 -43.48
C ALA A 608 -6.40 -26.26 -44.85
N ASN A 609 -5.41 -25.47 -45.29
CA ASN A 609 -5.40 -24.84 -46.61
C ASN A 609 -5.08 -25.84 -47.75
N ASP A 610 -4.39 -26.94 -47.46
CA ASP A 610 -4.13 -28.01 -48.43
C ASP A 610 -5.29 -29.02 -48.58
N LEU A 611 -6.33 -28.92 -47.74
CA LEU A 611 -7.49 -29.82 -47.73
C LEU A 611 -8.77 -29.24 -48.35
N THR A 612 -8.75 -28.05 -48.96
CA THR A 612 -9.85 -27.61 -49.82
C THR A 612 -9.79 -28.37 -51.15
N PRO A 613 -10.76 -29.27 -51.48
CA PRO A 613 -10.79 -29.88 -52.79
C PRO A 613 -11.34 -28.85 -53.78
N VAL A 614 -10.48 -28.44 -54.71
CA VAL A 614 -10.90 -27.76 -55.93
C VAL A 614 -11.80 -28.73 -56.71
N MET A 615 -13.13 -28.58 -56.57
CA MET A 615 -14.08 -29.19 -57.51
C MET A 615 -14.03 -28.42 -58.83
N ILE A 616 -13.14 -28.87 -59.73
CA ILE A 616 -13.29 -28.61 -61.16
C ILE A 616 -14.43 -29.51 -61.66
N ILE A 617 -15.59 -28.93 -61.92
CA ILE A 617 -16.60 -29.53 -62.78
C ILE A 617 -16.50 -28.81 -64.12
N GLY A 618 -15.87 -29.48 -65.09
CA GLY A 618 -15.97 -29.13 -66.50
C GLY A 618 -17.11 -29.92 -67.13
N VAL A 619 -18.04 -29.21 -67.79
CA VAL A 619 -18.84 -29.75 -68.91
C VAL A 619 -18.90 -28.67 -69.98
N GLU A 620 -18.44 -29.02 -71.18
CA GLU A 620 -18.40 -28.18 -72.37
C GLU A 620 -19.77 -27.99 -73.04
N SER A 621 -19.86 -26.86 -73.75
CA SER A 621 -20.55 -26.63 -75.03
C SER A 621 -22.07 -26.47 -75.07
N LEU A 622 -22.53 -25.25 -75.39
CA LEU A 622 -23.11 -24.92 -76.70
C LEU A 622 -23.59 -23.46 -76.76
N GLY A 623 -22.97 -22.67 -77.65
CA GLY A 623 -23.70 -21.94 -78.69
C GLY A 623 -24.47 -20.66 -78.35
N VAL A 624 -23.98 -19.58 -78.98
CA VAL A 624 -24.74 -18.52 -79.68
C VAL A 624 -25.30 -17.35 -78.85
N GLY A 625 -24.84 -16.15 -79.20
CA GLY A 625 -25.78 -15.03 -79.42
C GLY A 625 -25.45 -13.69 -78.76
N ALA A 626 -24.71 -12.86 -79.49
CA ALA A 626 -24.96 -11.43 -79.72
C ALA A 626 -25.00 -10.41 -78.55
N GLY A 627 -24.22 -9.35 -78.72
CA GLY A 627 -24.84 -8.02 -78.81
C GLY A 627 -24.29 -6.90 -77.93
N CYS A 628 -23.45 -6.07 -78.56
CA CYS A 628 -23.38 -4.60 -78.47
C CYS A 628 -22.87 -3.91 -77.19
N GLY A 629 -21.84 -3.07 -77.41
CA GLY A 629 -21.55 -1.89 -76.59
C GLY A 629 -20.07 -1.66 -76.38
#